data_AF-A0AAD6UU43-F1
#
_entry.id   AF-A0AAD6UU43-F1
#
_cell.length_a   1.000
_cell.length_b   1.000
_cell.length_c   1.000
_cell.angle_alpha   90.00
_cell.angle_beta   90.00
_cell.angle_gamma   90.00
#
_symmetry.space_group_name_H-M   'P 1'
#
loop_
_entity.id
_entity.type
_entity.pdbx_description
1 polymer ?
#
loop_
_entity_poly.entity_id
_entity_poly.type
_entity_poly.pdbx_seq_one_letter_code
_entity_poly.pdbx_strand_id
1 'polypeptide(L)'
;MSGSCCFKLRTCLWCVTSLPPSLLRLTFSSKPFRDATKCVSTNRFPRIFEVIPILDILNNHLEVVAKTTTSPIFRDMFAIVRCAAVKALSIVDKYYAKTDESVVYRVSMIMHPCYRWAYFEKAGWERSWIDTTIELARAQWVENYRVEDQSGSAASSQQHARTLFDVLDEDEPVSTDPFDHYINDAPTPRANCPDPFLWWDKFSPYSSAASRKRNPNNTALIQMAQDFLGALATSVDIERCFSHSGSMVTKRRHALSAETIRANSLANAWIRADLIPTEAVIEKLGSRASRKKKPQDSEVVVDSDSEDESGGDSY
;
A
#
# COMPACT_ATOMS: atom_id res chain seq x y z
N MET A 1 35.95 -12.79 -36.62
CA MET A 1 35.27 -11.52 -36.91
C MET A 1 33.95 -11.50 -36.16
N SER A 2 33.82 -10.51 -35.26
CA SER A 2 32.62 -9.97 -34.59
C SER A 2 31.34 -10.82 -34.55
N GLY A 3 31.01 -11.33 -33.36
CA GLY A 3 29.68 -11.83 -33.02
C GLY A 3 29.07 -11.01 -31.88
N SER A 4 28.41 -9.91 -32.22
CA SER A 4 27.64 -9.09 -31.27
C SER A 4 26.18 -9.51 -31.30
N CYS A 5 25.70 -10.17 -30.24
CA CYS A 5 24.28 -10.41 -30.02
C CYS A 5 23.75 -9.42 -28.97
N CYS A 6 23.11 -8.34 -29.42
CA CYS A 6 22.33 -7.43 -28.58
C CYS A 6 20.87 -7.91 -28.56
N PHE A 7 20.42 -8.48 -27.43
CA PHE A 7 19.00 -8.74 -27.21
C PHE A 7 18.28 -7.42 -26.88
N LYS A 8 17.60 -6.85 -27.87
CA LYS A 8 16.74 -5.67 -27.71
C LYS A 8 15.31 -6.16 -27.51
N LEU A 9 14.81 -6.07 -26.27
CA LEU A 9 13.40 -6.22 -25.93
C LEU A 9 12.58 -5.19 -26.73
N ARG A 10 11.91 -5.64 -27.80
CA ARG A 10 10.85 -4.88 -28.46
C ARG A 10 9.53 -5.19 -27.77
N THR A 11 8.99 -4.19 -27.12
CA THR A 11 7.57 -4.04 -26.75
C THR A 11 6.67 -4.40 -27.94
N CYS A 12 5.98 -5.53 -27.87
CA CYS A 12 4.92 -5.90 -28.81
C CYS A 12 3.68 -5.02 -28.56
N LEU A 13 3.63 -3.87 -29.23
CA LEU A 13 2.42 -3.04 -29.38
C LEU A 13 1.55 -3.46 -30.59
N TRP A 14 1.85 -4.61 -31.21
CA TRP A 14 1.18 -5.09 -32.42
C TRP A 14 0.48 -6.43 -32.16
N CYS A 15 -0.69 -6.43 -31.51
CA CYS A 15 -1.70 -7.49 -31.68
C CYS A 15 -3.05 -7.12 -31.04
N VAL A 16 -3.61 -5.95 -31.37
CA VAL A 16 -5.02 -5.65 -31.01
C VAL A 16 -5.92 -5.63 -32.25
N THR A 17 -5.35 -5.48 -33.45
CA THR A 17 -6.10 -5.40 -34.72
C THR A 17 -6.40 -6.75 -35.36
N SER A 18 -5.89 -7.87 -34.82
CA SER A 18 -6.10 -9.23 -35.35
C SER A 18 -6.43 -10.24 -34.24
N LEU A 19 -7.32 -9.86 -33.31
CA LEU A 19 -7.89 -10.80 -32.35
C LEU A 19 -9.30 -11.18 -32.82
N PRO A 20 -9.69 -12.46 -32.77
CA PRO A 20 -11.05 -12.87 -33.09
C PRO A 20 -12.05 -12.10 -32.21
N PRO A 21 -13.26 -11.78 -32.72
CA PRO A 21 -14.22 -10.94 -32.02
C PRO A 21 -14.55 -11.40 -30.59
N SER A 22 -14.48 -12.70 -30.31
CA SER A 22 -14.62 -13.28 -28.98
C SER A 22 -13.51 -12.85 -28.01
N LEU A 23 -12.25 -12.85 -28.44
CA LEU A 23 -11.11 -12.38 -27.63
C LEU A 23 -11.10 -10.87 -27.47
N LEU A 24 -11.58 -10.10 -28.45
CA LEU A 24 -11.73 -8.63 -28.30
C LEU A 24 -12.75 -8.25 -27.23
N ARG A 25 -13.82 -9.03 -27.06
CA ARG A 25 -14.87 -8.77 -26.04
C ARG A 25 -14.44 -9.21 -24.64
N LEU A 26 -13.71 -10.32 -24.54
CA LEU A 26 -13.09 -10.75 -23.29
C LEU A 26 -11.98 -9.78 -22.85
N THR A 27 -11.17 -9.29 -23.78
CA THR A 27 -10.16 -8.27 -23.47
C THR A 27 -10.79 -6.92 -23.11
N PHE A 28 -11.96 -6.58 -23.65
CA PHE A 28 -12.71 -5.39 -23.22
C PHE A 28 -13.20 -5.53 -21.77
N SER A 29 -13.89 -6.62 -21.44
CA SER A 29 -14.45 -6.86 -20.09
C SER A 29 -13.39 -7.07 -19.00
N SER A 30 -12.18 -7.52 -19.36
CA SER A 30 -11.08 -7.73 -18.40
C SER A 30 -10.16 -6.53 -18.20
N LYS A 31 -10.29 -5.46 -19.00
CA LYS A 31 -9.46 -4.23 -18.85
C LYS A 31 -9.56 -3.62 -17.45
N PRO A 32 -10.76 -3.40 -16.87
CA PRO A 32 -10.86 -2.80 -15.54
C PRO A 32 -10.16 -3.63 -14.46
N PHE A 33 -10.24 -4.96 -14.53
CA PHE A 33 -9.54 -5.85 -13.60
C PHE A 33 -8.03 -5.71 -13.71
N ARG A 34 -7.49 -5.67 -14.93
CA ARG A 34 -6.06 -5.49 -15.13
C ARG A 34 -5.60 -4.14 -14.59
N ASP A 35 -6.35 -3.09 -14.84
CA ASP A 35 -5.97 -1.73 -14.47
C ASP A 35 -6.11 -1.53 -12.94
N ALA A 36 -7.15 -2.11 -12.32
CA ALA A 36 -7.30 -2.23 -10.87
C ALA A 36 -6.10 -2.94 -10.22
N THR A 37 -5.74 -4.13 -10.71
CA THR A 37 -4.59 -4.90 -10.19
C THR A 37 -3.28 -4.12 -10.33
N LYS A 38 -3.07 -3.41 -11.44
CA LYS A 38 -1.90 -2.54 -11.61
C LYS A 38 -1.89 -1.39 -10.61
N CYS A 39 -3.04 -0.79 -10.33
CA CYS A 39 -3.17 0.30 -9.36
C CYS A 39 -2.72 -0.15 -7.96
N VAL A 40 -3.29 -1.24 -7.45
CA VAL A 40 -3.02 -1.73 -6.08
C VAL A 40 -1.69 -2.47 -5.91
N SER A 41 -1.05 -2.89 -7.01
CA SER A 41 0.25 -3.57 -7.00
C SER A 41 1.45 -2.63 -7.17
N THR A 42 1.24 -1.31 -7.07
CA THR A 42 2.31 -0.33 -7.22
C THR A 42 2.84 0.10 -5.85
N ASN A 43 4.13 -0.15 -5.59
CA ASN A 43 4.80 0.13 -4.31
C ASN A 43 5.02 1.60 -3.95
N ARG A 44 4.68 2.56 -4.82
CA ARG A 44 5.10 3.96 -4.61
C ARG A 44 4.32 4.66 -3.50
N PHE A 45 3.07 4.28 -3.30
CA PHE A 45 2.18 4.92 -2.34
C PHE A 45 1.25 3.85 -1.74
N PRO A 46 1.03 3.86 -0.42
CA PRO A 46 -0.02 3.09 0.21
C PRO A 46 -1.39 3.44 -0.41
N ARG A 47 -2.17 2.41 -0.77
CA ARG A 47 -3.41 2.54 -1.57
C ARG A 47 -4.57 1.76 -0.95
N ILE A 48 -4.52 1.49 0.34
CA ILE A 48 -5.59 0.76 1.04
C ILE A 48 -6.95 1.45 0.90
N PHE A 49 -6.97 2.78 0.92
CA PHE A 49 -8.14 3.61 0.69
C PHE A 49 -8.66 3.55 -0.75
N GLU A 50 -7.94 2.96 -1.71
CA GLU A 50 -8.46 2.76 -3.07
C GLU A 50 -9.19 1.43 -3.23
N VAL A 51 -9.10 0.52 -2.25
CA VAL A 51 -9.67 -0.83 -2.37
C VAL A 51 -11.19 -0.80 -2.50
N ILE A 52 -11.90 -0.11 -1.60
CA ILE A 52 -13.36 0.03 -1.66
C ILE A 52 -13.78 0.71 -2.99
N PRO A 53 -13.20 1.86 -3.38
CA PRO A 53 -13.50 2.45 -4.70
C PRO A 53 -13.23 1.55 -5.90
N ILE A 54 -12.16 0.77 -5.87
CA ILE A 54 -11.84 -0.17 -6.95
C ILE A 54 -12.91 -1.26 -7.02
N LEU A 55 -13.32 -1.82 -5.87
CA LEU A 55 -14.36 -2.84 -5.85
C LEU A 55 -15.70 -2.27 -6.34
N ASP A 56 -16.08 -1.05 -5.95
CA ASP A 56 -17.30 -0.39 -6.44
C ASP A 56 -17.25 -0.16 -7.97
N ILE A 57 -16.10 0.26 -8.51
CA ILE A 57 -15.92 0.41 -9.96
C ILE A 57 -16.04 -0.94 -10.68
N LEU A 58 -15.43 -2.00 -10.14
CA LEU A 58 -15.50 -3.34 -10.71
C LEU A 58 -16.93 -3.89 -10.65
N ASN A 59 -17.63 -3.67 -9.54
CA ASN A 59 -19.02 -4.11 -9.36
C ASN A 59 -19.94 -3.44 -10.39
N ASN A 60 -19.89 -2.10 -10.47
CA ASN A 60 -20.63 -1.32 -11.45
C ASN A 60 -20.32 -1.74 -12.90
N HIS A 61 -19.05 -1.96 -13.23
CA HIS A 61 -18.66 -2.42 -14.56
C HIS A 61 -19.25 -3.80 -14.88
N LEU A 62 -19.17 -4.75 -13.94
CA LEU A 62 -19.71 -6.09 -14.13
C LEU A 62 -21.24 -6.09 -14.26
N GLU A 63 -21.94 -5.25 -13.50
CA GLU A 63 -23.39 -5.06 -13.64
C GLU A 63 -23.75 -4.58 -15.03
N VAL A 64 -23.03 -3.57 -15.53
CA VAL A 64 -23.22 -3.05 -16.89
C VAL A 64 -22.99 -4.17 -17.91
N VAL A 65 -21.92 -4.96 -17.78
CA VAL A 65 -21.64 -6.08 -18.69
C VAL A 65 -22.73 -7.16 -18.61
N ALA A 66 -23.25 -7.46 -17.43
CA ALA A 66 -24.31 -8.45 -17.24
C ALA A 66 -25.64 -8.00 -17.88
N LYS A 67 -25.98 -6.71 -17.77
CA LYS A 67 -27.21 -6.11 -18.33
C LYS A 67 -27.09 -5.81 -19.84
N THR A 68 -25.88 -5.62 -20.35
CA THR A 68 -25.65 -5.28 -21.77
C THR A 68 -25.94 -6.47 -22.68
N THR A 69 -27.10 -6.43 -23.35
CA THR A 69 -27.48 -7.43 -24.36
C THR A 69 -26.94 -7.03 -25.75
N THR A 70 -27.02 -5.75 -26.09
CA THR A 70 -26.57 -5.18 -27.37
C THR A 70 -25.55 -4.08 -27.07
N SER A 71 -24.31 -4.25 -27.55
CA SER A 71 -23.27 -3.23 -27.36
C SER A 71 -23.19 -2.34 -28.60
N PRO A 72 -22.99 -1.01 -28.46
CA PRO A 72 -22.83 -0.12 -29.62
C PRO A 72 -21.61 -0.46 -30.49
N ILE A 73 -20.64 -1.21 -29.96
CA ILE A 73 -19.38 -1.59 -30.64
C ILE A 73 -19.46 -3.01 -31.20
N PHE A 74 -20.31 -3.85 -30.62
CA PHE A 74 -20.36 -5.27 -30.92
C PHE A 74 -21.82 -5.73 -30.99
N ARG A 75 -22.24 -6.11 -32.21
CA ARG A 75 -23.62 -6.46 -32.61
C ARG A 75 -24.47 -7.15 -31.52
N ASP A 76 -23.92 -8.13 -30.78
CA ASP A 76 -24.56 -8.78 -29.61
C ASP A 76 -23.53 -9.25 -28.57
N MET A 77 -23.66 -8.91 -27.29
CA MET A 77 -22.80 -9.48 -26.23
C MET A 77 -23.07 -10.99 -26.10
N PHE A 78 -22.04 -11.83 -26.19
CA PHE A 78 -22.24 -13.27 -26.06
C PHE A 78 -22.83 -13.63 -24.70
N ALA A 79 -23.83 -14.53 -24.69
CA ALA A 79 -24.47 -14.99 -23.46
C ALA A 79 -23.46 -15.52 -22.44
N ILE A 80 -22.40 -16.21 -22.91
CA ILE A 80 -21.34 -16.72 -22.03
C ILE A 80 -20.59 -15.62 -21.27
N VAL A 81 -20.38 -14.44 -21.88
CA VAL A 81 -19.71 -13.31 -21.22
C VAL A 81 -20.61 -12.71 -20.14
N ARG A 82 -21.92 -12.62 -20.40
CA ARG A 82 -22.90 -12.15 -19.40
C ARG A 82 -22.99 -13.13 -18.22
N CYS A 83 -23.08 -14.43 -18.49
CA CYS A 83 -23.06 -15.45 -17.44
C CYS A 83 -21.76 -15.43 -16.63
N ALA A 84 -20.61 -15.21 -17.29
CA ALA A 84 -19.33 -15.04 -16.60
C ALA A 84 -19.31 -13.77 -15.74
N ALA A 85 -19.90 -12.66 -16.21
CA ALA A 85 -20.01 -11.42 -15.44
C ALA A 85 -20.86 -11.60 -14.18
N VAL A 86 -22.01 -12.30 -14.27
CA VAL A 86 -22.84 -12.63 -13.09
C VAL A 86 -22.08 -13.48 -12.08
N LYS A 87 -21.30 -14.47 -12.53
CA LYS A 87 -20.44 -15.23 -11.62
C LYS A 87 -19.34 -14.35 -11.01
N ALA A 88 -18.73 -13.47 -11.79
CA ALA A 88 -17.73 -12.54 -11.29
C ALA A 88 -18.29 -11.57 -10.24
N LEU A 89 -19.55 -11.10 -10.40
CA LEU A 89 -20.25 -10.28 -9.40
C LEU A 89 -20.29 -10.98 -8.06
N SER A 90 -20.75 -12.25 -8.03
CA SER A 90 -20.81 -13.02 -6.78
C SER A 90 -19.45 -13.18 -6.09
N ILE A 91 -18.35 -13.18 -6.85
CA ILE A 91 -16.99 -13.23 -6.31
C ILE A 91 -16.59 -11.86 -5.76
N VAL A 92 -16.85 -10.78 -6.50
CA VAL A 92 -16.57 -9.41 -6.05
C VAL A 92 -17.35 -9.09 -4.78
N ASP A 93 -18.64 -9.40 -4.71
CA ASP A 93 -19.48 -9.21 -3.52
C ASP A 93 -18.94 -9.98 -2.32
N LYS A 94 -18.48 -11.22 -2.54
CA LYS A 94 -17.81 -12.01 -1.49
C LYS A 94 -16.58 -11.30 -0.94
N TYR A 95 -15.74 -10.70 -1.79
CA TYR A 95 -14.56 -9.96 -1.33
C TYR A 95 -14.91 -8.59 -0.75
N TYR A 96 -15.98 -7.96 -1.22
CA TYR A 96 -16.51 -6.74 -0.64
C TYR A 96 -16.94 -6.96 0.80
N ALA A 97 -17.71 -8.02 1.07
CA ALA A 97 -18.11 -8.40 2.42
C ALA A 97 -16.91 -8.65 3.34
N LYS A 98 -15.78 -9.14 2.81
CA LYS A 98 -14.55 -9.31 3.59
C LYS A 98 -13.89 -8.00 4.00
N THR A 99 -14.18 -6.88 3.32
CA THR A 99 -13.68 -5.58 3.76
C THR A 99 -14.28 -5.15 5.10
N ASP A 100 -15.43 -5.73 5.48
CA ASP A 100 -16.06 -5.48 6.77
C ASP A 100 -15.44 -6.29 7.91
N GLU A 101 -14.66 -7.34 7.62
CA GLU A 101 -13.92 -8.11 8.62
C GLU A 101 -12.79 -7.29 9.28
N SER A 102 -12.36 -6.19 8.63
CA SER A 102 -11.28 -5.33 9.13
C SER A 102 -11.66 -3.86 9.06
N VAL A 103 -11.54 -3.17 10.19
CA VAL A 103 -11.79 -1.72 10.29
C VAL A 103 -10.87 -0.89 9.39
N VAL A 104 -9.71 -1.44 8.99
CA VAL A 104 -8.68 -0.72 8.24
C VAL A 104 -9.22 -0.14 6.93
N TYR A 105 -10.07 -0.87 6.21
CA TYR A 105 -10.62 -0.39 4.93
C TYR A 105 -11.54 0.82 5.12
N ARG A 106 -12.44 0.74 6.10
CA ARG A 106 -13.41 1.81 6.41
C ARG A 106 -12.73 3.03 7.04
N VAL A 107 -11.84 2.81 8.01
CA VAL A 107 -11.13 3.89 8.72
C VAL A 107 -10.15 4.61 7.78
N SER A 108 -9.44 3.89 6.90
CA SER A 108 -8.55 4.55 5.92
C SER A 108 -9.29 5.47 4.95
N MET A 109 -10.53 5.12 4.57
CA MET A 109 -11.41 6.00 3.79
C MET A 109 -11.80 7.26 4.57
N ILE A 110 -12.16 7.11 5.85
CA ILE A 110 -12.51 8.24 6.72
C ILE A 110 -11.31 9.18 6.91
N MET A 111 -10.12 8.63 7.12
CA MET A 111 -8.88 9.40 7.28
C MET A 111 -8.38 10.04 5.98
N HIS A 112 -8.97 9.71 4.84
CA HIS A 112 -8.59 10.32 3.57
C HIS A 112 -9.28 11.70 3.39
N PRO A 113 -8.54 12.82 3.29
CA PRO A 113 -9.11 14.18 3.30
C PRO A 113 -10.16 14.46 2.22
N CYS A 114 -10.02 13.85 1.04
CA CYS A 114 -10.99 13.99 -0.06
C CYS A 114 -12.18 13.04 -0.03
N TYR A 115 -12.05 11.88 0.62
CA TYR A 115 -13.09 10.85 0.58
C TYR A 115 -13.99 11.01 1.79
N ARG A 116 -13.41 10.87 3.00
CA ARG A 116 -14.10 10.99 4.30
C ARG A 116 -15.49 10.32 4.24
N TRP A 117 -16.52 10.98 4.77
CA TRP A 117 -17.91 10.54 4.69
C TRP A 117 -18.55 10.82 3.31
N ALA A 118 -18.08 11.86 2.60
CA ALA A 118 -18.67 12.29 1.33
C ALA A 118 -18.52 11.28 0.19
N TYR A 119 -17.48 10.45 0.23
CA TYR A 119 -17.34 9.34 -0.71
C TYR A 119 -18.51 8.35 -0.58
N PHE A 120 -18.85 7.96 0.65
CA PHE A 120 -19.90 6.98 0.91
C PHE A 120 -21.29 7.52 0.53
N GLU A 121 -21.54 8.80 0.80
CA GLU A 121 -22.77 9.46 0.34
C GLU A 121 -22.87 9.44 -1.19
N LYS A 122 -21.77 9.76 -1.88
CA LYS A 122 -21.72 9.74 -3.34
C LYS A 122 -21.86 8.32 -3.91
N ALA A 123 -21.34 7.32 -3.21
CA ALA A 123 -21.48 5.92 -3.54
C ALA A 123 -22.90 5.38 -3.25
N GLY A 124 -23.77 6.17 -2.61
CA GLY A 124 -25.15 5.80 -2.30
C GLY A 124 -25.27 4.83 -1.13
N TRP A 125 -24.31 4.83 -0.20
CA TRP A 125 -24.37 4.03 1.01
C TRP A 125 -25.50 4.49 1.92
N GLU A 126 -26.08 3.56 2.68
CA GLU A 126 -27.08 3.87 3.70
C GLU A 126 -26.46 4.72 4.82
N ARG A 127 -27.20 5.71 5.32
CA ARG A 127 -26.71 6.60 6.40
C ARG A 127 -26.23 5.81 7.62
N SER A 128 -26.96 4.76 8.00
CA SER A 128 -26.59 3.88 9.12
C SER A 128 -25.20 3.26 8.97
N TRP A 129 -24.79 2.93 7.74
CA TRP A 129 -23.46 2.36 7.46
C TRP A 129 -22.36 3.43 7.49
N ILE A 130 -22.68 4.65 7.05
CA ILE A 130 -21.78 5.80 7.15
C ILE A 130 -21.53 6.12 8.62
N ASP A 131 -22.58 6.19 9.42
CA ASP A 131 -22.51 6.43 10.87
C ASP A 131 -21.68 5.34 11.55
N THR A 132 -21.92 4.07 11.23
CA THR A 132 -21.11 2.94 11.73
C THR A 132 -19.63 3.12 11.37
N THR A 133 -19.32 3.60 10.18
CA THR A 133 -17.93 3.81 9.71
C THR A 133 -17.24 4.94 10.48
N ILE A 134 -17.97 6.02 10.78
CA ILE A 134 -17.50 7.13 11.63
C ILE A 134 -17.30 6.65 13.08
N GLU A 135 -18.24 5.87 13.61
CA GLU A 135 -18.14 5.30 14.96
C GLU A 135 -16.95 4.35 15.09
N LEU A 136 -16.69 3.50 14.10
CA LEU A 136 -15.50 2.64 14.07
C LEU A 136 -14.21 3.47 14.09
N ALA A 137 -14.15 4.55 13.30
CA ALA A 137 -13.00 5.44 13.30
C ALA A 137 -12.84 6.16 14.66
N ARG A 138 -13.94 6.60 15.27
CA ARG A 138 -13.94 7.21 16.61
C ARG A 138 -13.49 6.23 17.68
N ALA A 139 -13.94 4.98 17.63
CA ALA A 139 -13.52 3.94 18.57
C ALA A 139 -12.01 3.73 18.49
N GLN A 140 -11.46 3.62 17.27
CA GLN A 140 -10.01 3.50 17.06
C GLN A 140 -9.25 4.74 17.57
N TRP A 141 -9.79 5.93 17.36
CA TRP A 141 -9.22 7.17 17.87
C TRP A 141 -9.14 7.16 19.40
N VAL A 142 -10.25 6.88 20.09
CA VAL A 142 -10.35 6.92 21.55
C VAL A 142 -9.53 5.82 22.21
N GLU A 143 -9.53 4.60 21.65
CA GLU A 143 -8.88 3.44 22.26
C GLU A 143 -7.36 3.44 22.08
N ASN A 144 -6.85 3.84 20.90
CA ASN A 144 -5.47 3.59 20.51
C ASN A 144 -4.59 4.85 20.38
N TYR A 145 -5.17 6.03 20.17
CA TYR A 145 -4.41 7.23 19.80
C TYR A 145 -4.62 8.41 20.73
N ARG A 146 -5.85 8.60 21.21
CA ARG A 146 -6.21 9.73 22.06
C ARG A 146 -5.37 9.70 23.34
N VAL A 147 -4.66 10.79 23.59
CA VAL A 147 -3.91 10.97 24.82
C VAL A 147 -4.87 11.59 25.84
N GLU A 148 -5.22 10.82 26.86
CA GLU A 148 -5.92 11.37 28.02
C GLU A 148 -4.96 12.27 28.80
N ASP A 149 -5.38 13.51 29.07
CA ASP A 149 -4.60 14.43 29.89
C ASP A 149 -4.50 13.87 31.31
N GLN A 150 -3.34 13.28 31.65
CA GLN A 150 -2.97 13.07 33.05
C GLN A 150 -2.68 14.44 33.70
N SER A 151 -3.73 15.19 34.00
CA SER A 151 -3.65 16.44 34.77
C SER A 151 -4.72 16.51 35.85
N GLY A 152 -4.77 15.46 36.68
CA GLY A 152 -5.11 15.65 38.08
C GLY A 152 -3.94 16.34 38.80
N SER A 153 -4.13 17.62 39.17
CA SER A 153 -3.34 18.39 40.15
C SER A 153 -1.94 18.86 39.74
N ALA A 154 -1.86 20.05 39.15
CA ALA A 154 -1.05 21.18 39.67
C ALA A 154 -1.36 22.44 38.85
N ALA A 155 -2.27 23.27 39.35
CA ALA A 155 -2.40 24.65 38.89
C ALA A 155 -1.13 25.43 39.26
N SER A 156 -0.14 25.45 38.36
CA SER A 156 0.93 26.44 38.38
C SER A 156 0.52 27.59 37.48
N SER A 157 -0.06 28.62 38.08
CA SER A 157 -0.35 29.90 37.44
C SER A 157 0.96 30.59 37.05
N GLN A 158 1.49 30.30 35.87
CA GLN A 158 2.47 31.16 35.22
C GLN A 158 1.70 32.11 34.30
N GLN A 159 1.48 33.33 34.78
CA GLN A 159 0.97 34.44 33.98
C GLN A 159 2.03 34.81 32.93
N HIS A 160 1.94 34.22 31.74
CA HIS A 160 2.60 34.78 30.56
C HIS A 160 1.88 36.09 30.21
N ALA A 161 2.64 37.16 30.02
CA ALA A 161 2.11 38.46 29.62
C ALA A 161 1.43 38.33 28.25
N ARG A 162 0.10 38.29 28.25
CA ARG A 162 -0.70 38.29 27.01
C ARG A 162 -0.51 39.62 26.31
N THR A 163 -0.15 39.61 25.03
CA THR A 163 -0.03 40.84 24.24
C THR A 163 -1.41 41.29 23.73
N LEU A 164 -1.58 42.59 23.48
CA LEU A 164 -2.83 43.17 22.94
C LEU A 164 -3.28 42.55 21.60
N PHE A 165 -2.36 41.89 20.89
CA PHE A 165 -2.61 41.21 19.61
C PHE A 165 -2.87 39.70 19.75
N ASP A 166 -2.69 39.10 20.95
CA ASP A 166 -3.02 37.68 21.17
C ASP A 166 -4.52 37.42 20.94
N VAL A 167 -5.36 38.46 21.08
CA VAL A 167 -6.81 38.43 20.79
C VAL A 167 -7.10 38.25 19.29
N LEU A 168 -6.17 38.61 18.41
CA LEU A 168 -6.31 38.37 16.96
C LEU A 168 -5.87 36.96 16.54
N ASP A 169 -5.06 36.30 17.38
CA ASP A 169 -4.63 34.90 17.22
C ASP A 169 -5.53 33.92 18.02
N GLU A 170 -6.52 34.45 18.76
CA GLU A 170 -7.64 33.71 19.33
C GLU A 170 -8.63 33.33 18.22
N ASP A 171 -8.23 32.38 17.36
CA ASP A 171 -9.23 31.46 16.82
C ASP A 171 -9.92 30.82 18.03
N GLU A 172 -11.26 30.99 18.12
CA GLU A 172 -12.15 30.42 19.13
C GLU A 172 -11.58 29.14 19.74
N PRO A 173 -11.50 29.00 21.08
CA PRO A 173 -11.03 27.78 21.71
C PRO A 173 -12.06 26.69 21.43
N VAL A 174 -11.91 26.05 20.28
CA VAL A 174 -12.66 24.87 19.91
C VAL A 174 -12.13 23.78 20.85
N SER A 175 -12.74 23.69 22.02
CA SER A 175 -12.69 22.57 22.97
C SER A 175 -13.30 21.30 22.35
N THR A 176 -13.35 21.21 21.03
CA THR A 176 -13.82 20.06 20.28
C THR A 176 -12.61 19.21 19.99
N ASP A 177 -12.72 17.93 20.33
CA ASP A 177 -11.73 16.90 20.03
C ASP A 177 -11.24 17.03 18.56
N PRO A 178 -9.93 16.95 18.28
CA PRO A 178 -9.41 17.12 16.92
C PRO A 178 -10.05 16.20 15.89
N PHE A 179 -10.40 14.98 16.31
CA PHE A 179 -11.12 14.03 15.48
C PHE A 179 -12.53 14.56 15.13
N ASP A 180 -13.27 15.08 16.09
CA ASP A 180 -14.59 15.67 15.87
C ASP A 180 -14.52 16.90 14.95
N HIS A 181 -13.53 17.76 15.15
CA HIS A 181 -13.29 18.88 14.25
C HIS A 181 -13.03 18.38 12.82
N TYR A 182 -12.19 17.35 12.66
CA TYR A 182 -11.90 16.76 11.35
C TYR A 182 -13.14 16.16 10.69
N ILE A 183 -13.95 15.39 11.41
CA ILE A 183 -15.12 14.73 10.81
C ILE A 183 -16.20 15.75 10.38
N ASN A 184 -16.43 16.77 11.20
CA ASN A 184 -17.46 17.78 10.96
C ASN A 184 -17.05 18.84 9.93
N ASP A 185 -15.76 19.02 9.69
CA ASP A 185 -15.26 19.92 8.65
C ASP A 185 -15.67 19.43 7.25
N ALA A 186 -15.67 20.33 6.27
CA ALA A 186 -15.94 19.99 4.88
C ALA A 186 -14.82 19.09 4.32
N PRO A 187 -15.14 18.07 3.51
CA PRO A 187 -14.13 17.29 2.80
C PRO A 187 -13.28 18.18 1.89
N THR A 188 -11.97 17.90 1.83
CA THR A 188 -11.05 18.69 1.02
C THR A 188 -11.28 18.40 -0.47
N PRO A 189 -11.36 19.42 -1.35
CA PRO A 189 -11.44 19.20 -2.78
C PRO A 189 -10.23 18.41 -3.30
N ARG A 190 -10.44 17.49 -4.25
CA ARG A 190 -9.35 16.66 -4.81
C ARG A 190 -8.19 17.48 -5.38
N ALA A 191 -8.44 18.68 -5.89
CA ALA A 191 -7.41 19.59 -6.38
C ALA A 191 -6.40 20.01 -5.29
N ASN A 192 -6.84 20.07 -4.04
CA ASN A 192 -6.05 20.53 -2.90
C ASN A 192 -5.40 19.38 -2.11
N CYS A 193 -5.62 18.13 -2.50
CA CYS A 193 -5.04 16.96 -1.86
C CYS A 193 -4.59 15.94 -2.92
N PRO A 194 -3.47 16.21 -3.62
CA PRO A 194 -2.86 15.28 -4.56
C PRO A 194 -2.25 14.05 -3.87
N ASP A 195 -1.78 14.21 -2.62
CA ASP A 195 -1.26 13.14 -1.78
C ASP A 195 -1.83 13.27 -0.35
N PRO A 196 -2.63 12.28 0.12
CA PRO A 196 -3.19 12.28 1.47
C PRO A 196 -2.13 12.34 2.57
N PHE A 197 -0.97 11.70 2.39
CA PHE A 197 0.09 11.71 3.40
C PHE A 197 0.70 13.10 3.55
N LEU A 198 1.05 13.70 2.41
CA LEU A 198 1.61 15.05 2.38
C LEU A 198 0.60 16.08 2.91
N TRP A 199 -0.70 15.85 2.69
CA TRP A 199 -1.75 16.67 3.26
C TRP A 199 -1.72 16.64 4.79
N TRP A 200 -1.72 15.45 5.40
CA TRP A 200 -1.68 15.32 6.85
C TRP A 200 -0.42 15.94 7.47
N ASP A 201 0.72 15.79 6.82
CA ASP A 201 2.01 16.29 7.31
C ASP A 201 2.20 17.82 7.14
N LYS A 202 1.71 18.42 6.04
CA LYS A 202 2.07 19.81 5.69
C LYS A 202 0.89 20.75 5.50
N PHE A 203 -0.25 20.26 5.05
CA PHE A 203 -1.38 21.11 4.64
C PHE A 203 -2.56 21.06 5.61
N SER A 204 -2.60 20.09 6.52
CA SER A 204 -3.65 19.97 7.52
C SER A 204 -3.60 21.11 8.54
N PRO A 205 -4.75 21.56 9.08
CA PRO A 205 -4.78 22.56 10.14
C PRO A 205 -4.10 22.08 11.44
N TYR A 206 -3.88 20.78 11.56
CA TYR A 206 -3.27 20.13 12.72
C TYR A 206 -1.75 20.07 12.65
N SER A 207 -1.14 20.25 11.47
CA SER A 207 0.31 20.07 11.27
C SER A 207 1.16 21.24 11.75
N SER A 208 0.57 22.43 11.88
CA SER A 208 1.31 23.63 12.25
C SER A 208 1.94 23.48 13.64
N ALA A 209 3.13 24.06 13.82
CA ALA A 209 3.85 23.96 15.11
C ALA A 209 3.03 24.56 16.26
N ALA A 210 2.29 25.65 16.00
CA ALA A 210 1.38 26.27 16.95
C ALA A 210 0.23 25.33 17.33
N SER A 211 -0.39 24.67 16.33
CA SER A 211 -1.51 23.75 16.54
C SER A 211 -1.10 22.51 17.35
N ARG A 212 0.07 21.93 17.05
CA ARG A 212 0.62 20.80 17.82
C ARG A 212 1.00 21.17 19.26
N LYS A 213 1.48 22.40 19.48
CA LYS A 213 1.77 22.91 20.82
C LYS A 213 0.50 23.20 21.63
N ARG A 214 -0.57 23.65 20.96
CA ARG A 214 -1.86 23.98 21.57
C ARG A 214 -2.61 22.73 22.03
N ASN A 215 -2.59 21.65 21.24
CA ASN A 215 -3.23 20.39 21.59
C ASN A 215 -2.34 19.19 21.20
N PRO A 216 -1.86 18.37 22.17
CA PRO A 216 -1.04 17.20 21.86
C PRO A 216 -1.80 16.16 21.02
N ASN A 217 -3.14 16.10 21.14
CA ASN A 217 -3.98 15.19 20.36
C ASN A 217 -3.95 15.48 18.86
N ASN A 218 -3.54 16.69 18.42
CA ASN A 218 -3.34 16.97 17.00
C ASN A 218 -2.23 16.10 16.39
N THR A 219 -1.16 15.84 17.17
CA THR A 219 -0.07 14.95 16.72
C THR A 219 -0.54 13.50 16.66
N ALA A 220 -1.33 13.07 17.65
CA ALA A 220 -1.89 11.73 17.68
C ALA A 220 -2.86 11.49 16.51
N LEU A 221 -3.67 12.49 16.13
CA LEU A 221 -4.59 12.37 14.99
C LEU A 221 -3.84 12.21 13.67
N ILE A 222 -2.75 12.98 13.47
CA ILE A 222 -1.88 12.83 12.30
C ILE A 222 -1.26 11.43 12.28
N GLN A 223 -0.81 10.92 13.43
CA GLN A 223 -0.26 9.57 13.54
C GLN A 223 -1.29 8.51 13.14
N MET A 224 -2.51 8.61 13.67
CA MET A 224 -3.62 7.71 13.31
C MET A 224 -3.85 7.70 11.80
N ALA A 225 -3.96 8.88 11.19
CA ALA A 225 -4.15 8.98 9.75
C ALA A 225 -3.00 8.35 8.97
N GLN A 226 -1.75 8.57 9.38
CA GLN A 226 -0.57 8.00 8.74
C GLN A 226 -0.50 6.48 8.88
N ASP A 227 -0.87 5.91 10.02
CA ASP A 227 -0.88 4.46 10.24
C ASP A 227 -1.92 3.75 9.37
N PHE A 228 -3.15 4.28 9.34
CA PHE A 228 -4.23 3.71 8.54
C PHE A 228 -4.03 3.91 7.04
N LEU A 229 -3.64 5.12 6.61
CA LEU A 229 -3.34 5.37 5.21
C LEU A 229 -2.11 4.59 4.78
N GLY A 230 -1.14 4.40 5.68
CA GLY A 230 0.15 3.72 5.52
C GLY A 230 0.06 2.26 5.12
N ALA A 231 -1.08 1.62 5.39
CA ALA A 231 -1.27 0.22 5.09
C ALA A 231 -1.23 -0.06 3.57
N LEU A 232 -0.52 -1.13 3.19
CA LEU A 232 -0.49 -1.61 1.82
C LEU A 232 -1.78 -2.36 1.49
N ALA A 233 -2.32 -2.11 0.29
CA ALA A 233 -3.52 -2.79 -0.19
C ALA A 233 -3.26 -4.26 -0.56
N THR A 234 -2.03 -4.62 -0.94
CA THR A 234 -1.67 -5.95 -1.39
C THR A 234 -0.28 -6.39 -0.92
N SER A 235 -0.07 -7.70 -0.81
CA SER A 235 1.23 -8.32 -0.55
C SER A 235 2.15 -8.37 -1.77
N VAL A 236 1.74 -7.84 -2.93
CA VAL A 236 2.44 -8.01 -4.21
C VAL A 236 3.88 -7.48 -4.16
N ASP A 237 4.13 -6.40 -3.43
CA ASP A 237 5.48 -5.84 -3.33
C ASP A 237 6.43 -6.76 -2.53
N ILE A 238 5.91 -7.38 -1.48
CA ILE A 238 6.61 -8.41 -0.71
C ILE A 238 6.80 -9.67 -1.56
N GLU A 239 5.79 -10.10 -2.33
CA GLU A 239 5.89 -11.24 -3.25
C GLU A 239 6.93 -11.03 -4.34
N ARG A 240 7.07 -9.81 -4.88
CA ARG A 240 8.13 -9.46 -5.82
C ARG A 240 9.51 -9.54 -5.17
N CYS A 241 9.63 -9.10 -3.92
CA CYS A 241 10.87 -9.23 -3.14
C CYS A 241 11.22 -10.72 -2.93
N PHE A 242 10.25 -11.55 -2.55
CA PHE A 242 10.45 -12.99 -2.36
C PHE A 242 10.72 -13.73 -3.67
N SER A 243 10.03 -13.38 -4.76
CA SER A 243 10.26 -13.98 -6.08
C SER A 243 11.70 -13.77 -6.54
N HIS A 244 12.25 -12.57 -6.32
CA HIS A 244 13.64 -12.28 -6.60
C HIS A 244 14.59 -13.10 -5.70
N SER A 245 14.28 -13.12 -4.40
CA SER A 245 15.05 -13.85 -3.39
C SER A 245 14.99 -15.37 -3.54
N GLY A 246 13.95 -15.89 -4.20
CA GLY A 246 13.80 -17.32 -4.50
C GLY A 246 14.96 -17.88 -5.34
N SER A 247 15.60 -17.04 -6.16
CA SER A 247 16.82 -17.40 -6.90
C SER A 247 18.04 -17.67 -6.00
N MET A 248 18.02 -17.16 -4.77
CA MET A 248 19.05 -17.43 -3.75
C MET A 248 18.74 -18.66 -2.91
N VAL A 249 17.48 -19.08 -2.85
CA VAL A 249 17.01 -20.25 -2.10
C VAL A 249 17.06 -21.53 -2.93
N THR A 250 16.97 -21.45 -4.27
CA THR A 250 16.79 -22.63 -5.13
C THR A 250 18.02 -23.13 -5.92
N LYS A 251 18.14 -24.47 -5.92
CA LYS A 251 18.99 -25.50 -6.56
C LYS A 251 20.39 -25.24 -7.17
N ARG A 252 20.87 -24.03 -7.47
CA ARG A 252 22.15 -23.85 -8.22
C ARG A 252 23.20 -22.96 -7.56
N ARG A 253 23.00 -22.52 -6.32
CA ARG A 253 24.01 -21.79 -5.55
C ARG A 253 24.21 -22.47 -4.20
N HIS A 254 25.47 -22.54 -3.77
CA HIS A 254 25.90 -23.05 -2.46
C HIS A 254 24.98 -22.53 -1.35
N ALA A 255 24.67 -23.40 -0.37
CA ALA A 255 23.76 -23.10 0.75
C ALA A 255 24.14 -21.78 1.45
N LEU A 256 23.45 -20.70 1.10
CA LEU A 256 23.54 -19.43 1.83
C LEU A 256 22.74 -19.57 3.12
N SER A 257 23.28 -19.03 4.21
CA SER A 257 22.53 -18.99 5.47
C SER A 257 21.25 -18.16 5.30
N ALA A 258 20.21 -18.48 6.08
CA ALA A 258 18.96 -17.73 6.09
C ALA A 258 19.19 -16.23 6.39
N GLU A 259 20.17 -15.92 7.24
CA GLU A 259 20.59 -14.56 7.54
C GLU A 259 21.16 -13.84 6.31
N THR A 260 22.04 -14.52 5.54
CA THR A 260 22.63 -13.95 4.32
C THR A 260 21.57 -13.70 3.24
N ILE A 261 20.58 -14.59 3.15
CA ILE A 261 19.46 -14.43 2.23
C ILE A 261 18.64 -13.21 2.63
N ARG A 262 18.24 -13.10 3.91
CA ARG A 262 17.50 -11.94 4.44
C ARG A 262 18.25 -10.63 4.22
N ALA A 263 19.55 -10.58 4.54
CA ALA A 263 20.37 -9.37 4.39
C ALA A 263 20.45 -8.91 2.93
N ASN A 264 20.64 -9.84 1.98
CA ASN A 264 20.65 -9.49 0.56
C ASN A 264 19.27 -9.05 0.06
N SER A 265 18.19 -9.70 0.48
CA SER A 265 16.82 -9.30 0.12
C SER A 265 16.51 -7.88 0.59
N LEU A 266 16.86 -7.55 1.83
CA LEU A 266 16.68 -6.21 2.41
C LEU A 266 17.56 -5.16 1.73
N ALA A 267 18.85 -5.45 1.55
CA ALA A 267 19.77 -4.54 0.87
C ALA A 267 19.29 -4.21 -0.56
N ASN A 268 18.80 -5.20 -1.29
CA ASN A 268 18.25 -4.98 -2.63
C ASN A 268 16.95 -4.16 -2.57
N ALA A 269 16.06 -4.42 -1.61
CA ALA A 269 14.85 -3.62 -1.43
C ALA A 269 15.19 -2.14 -1.16
N TRP A 270 16.16 -1.86 -0.30
CA TRP A 270 16.62 -0.50 0.01
C TRP A 270 17.32 0.18 -1.17
N ILE A 271 18.12 -0.56 -1.96
CA ILE A 271 18.73 -0.03 -3.19
C ILE A 271 17.63 0.39 -4.17
N ARG A 272 16.59 -0.42 -4.36
CA ARG A 272 15.50 -0.10 -5.30
C ARG A 272 14.60 1.03 -4.83
N ALA A 273 14.60 1.32 -3.54
CA ALA A 273 13.90 2.45 -2.93
C ALA A 273 14.77 3.72 -2.87
N ASP A 274 16.00 3.69 -3.43
CA ASP A 274 16.98 4.78 -3.37
C ASP A 274 17.28 5.24 -1.92
N LEU A 275 17.11 4.35 -0.94
CA LEU A 275 17.35 4.62 0.48
C LEU A 275 18.82 4.46 0.88
N ILE A 276 19.61 3.82 0.03
CA ILE A 276 21.04 3.64 0.26
C ILE A 276 21.81 4.68 -0.56
N PRO A 277 22.65 5.53 0.07
CA PRO A 277 23.55 6.42 -0.62
C PRO A 277 24.63 5.59 -1.34
N THR A 278 24.34 5.23 -2.58
CA THR A 278 25.13 4.27 -3.36
C THR A 278 26.56 4.77 -3.57
N GLU A 279 26.74 6.09 -3.69
CA GLU A 279 28.08 6.71 -3.83
C GLU A 279 28.96 6.47 -2.60
N ALA A 280 28.43 6.72 -1.40
CA ALA A 280 29.15 6.51 -0.14
C ALA A 280 29.46 5.02 0.10
N VAL A 281 28.57 4.13 -0.33
CA VAL A 281 28.79 2.67 -0.24
C VAL A 281 29.87 2.21 -1.21
N ILE A 282 29.90 2.73 -2.45
CA ILE A 282 30.95 2.43 -3.44
C ILE A 282 32.31 2.91 -2.95
N GLU A 283 32.38 4.11 -2.35
CA GLU A 283 33.62 4.66 -1.79
C GLU A 283 34.18 3.76 -0.69
N LYS A 284 33.33 3.28 0.24
CA LYS A 284 33.76 2.42 1.35
C LYS A 284 34.05 0.97 0.96
N LEU A 285 33.31 0.40 0.00
CA LEU A 285 33.53 -0.98 -0.47
C LEU A 285 34.69 -1.08 -1.46
N GLY A 286 35.11 0.04 -2.05
CA GLY A 286 36.12 0.10 -3.10
C GLY A 286 35.66 -0.58 -4.39
N SER A 287 36.46 -0.45 -5.45
CA SER A 287 36.24 -1.24 -6.66
C SER A 287 36.62 -2.70 -6.39
N ARG A 288 35.91 -3.66 -7.01
CA ARG A 288 36.29 -5.09 -6.99
C ARG A 288 37.76 -5.32 -7.42
N ALA A 289 38.34 -4.38 -8.18
CA ALA A 289 39.74 -4.40 -8.60
C ALA A 289 40.74 -4.02 -7.49
N SER A 290 40.31 -3.34 -6.42
CA SER A 290 41.15 -2.94 -5.28
C SER A 290 41.29 -4.03 -4.22
N ARG A 291 40.42 -5.06 -4.25
CA ARG A 291 40.48 -6.17 -3.29
C ARG A 291 41.71 -7.04 -3.58
N LYS A 292 42.84 -6.75 -2.91
CA LYS A 292 44.05 -7.59 -2.94
C LYS A 292 43.66 -9.05 -2.75
N LYS A 293 44.03 -9.90 -3.72
CA LYS A 293 43.99 -11.36 -3.57
C LYS A 293 44.77 -11.69 -2.30
N LYS A 294 44.10 -12.24 -1.28
CA LYS A 294 44.82 -12.88 -0.17
C LYS A 294 45.68 -14.00 -0.78
N PRO A 295 46.97 -14.13 -0.44
CA PRO A 295 47.74 -15.30 -0.83
C PRO A 295 47.02 -16.54 -0.27
N GLN A 296 46.81 -17.54 -1.12
CA GLN A 296 46.49 -18.88 -0.65
C GLN A 296 47.77 -19.43 -0.03
N ASP A 297 47.82 -19.49 1.29
CA ASP A 297 48.67 -20.48 1.98
C ASP A 297 47.81 -21.72 2.23
N SER A 298 48.41 -22.86 1.87
CA SER A 298 48.04 -24.27 2.06
C SER A 298 47.31 -24.55 3.39
N GLU A 299 46.37 -25.50 3.49
CA GLU A 299 46.57 -26.93 3.25
C GLU A 299 45.18 -27.58 3.19
N VAL A 300 44.81 -28.18 2.05
CA VAL A 300 43.62 -29.05 1.97
C VAL A 300 44.13 -30.46 2.27
N VAL A 301 43.99 -30.89 3.52
CA VAL A 301 44.03 -32.31 3.87
C VAL A 301 42.79 -32.93 3.25
N VAL A 302 43.01 -33.72 2.20
CA VAL A 302 42.01 -34.61 1.63
C VAL A 302 41.98 -35.81 2.57
N ASP A 303 40.98 -35.86 3.46
CA ASP A 303 40.65 -37.10 4.14
C ASP A 303 39.85 -37.95 3.15
N SER A 304 40.58 -38.86 2.51
CA SER A 304 40.01 -40.03 1.84
C SER A 304 39.63 -41.02 2.93
N ASP A 305 38.37 -41.01 3.37
CA ASP A 305 37.83 -42.16 4.09
C ASP A 305 37.13 -43.09 3.10
N SER A 306 37.78 -44.23 2.97
CA SER A 306 37.46 -45.44 2.23
C SER A 306 36.09 -46.01 2.56
N GLU A 307 35.48 -46.60 1.53
CA GLU A 307 34.43 -47.60 1.66
C GLU A 307 34.89 -48.76 2.56
N ASP A 308 34.07 -49.12 3.54
CA ASP A 308 34.03 -50.47 4.10
C ASP A 308 32.57 -50.95 4.12
N GLU A 309 32.28 -51.89 3.21
CA GLU A 309 31.14 -52.79 3.30
C GLU A 309 31.28 -53.70 4.53
N SER A 310 30.23 -53.83 5.34
CA SER A 310 30.03 -55.01 6.19
C SER A 310 28.61 -55.03 6.81
N GLY A 311 27.71 -55.80 6.19
CA GLY A 311 26.91 -56.83 6.85
C GLY A 311 25.58 -56.50 7.55
N GLY A 312 24.47 -57.08 7.02
CA GLY A 312 23.34 -57.77 7.68
C GLY A 312 22.56 -57.07 8.81
N ASP A 313 21.26 -57.26 9.06
CA ASP A 313 20.28 -58.25 8.63
C ASP A 313 18.88 -57.77 9.06
N SER A 314 17.86 -58.19 8.30
CA SER A 314 16.48 -58.54 8.70
C SER A 314 15.71 -57.72 9.77
N TYR A 315 14.67 -56.99 9.38
CA TYR A 315 13.24 -57.39 9.31
C TYR A 315 12.36 -56.17 9.04
#